data_AF-A0A921MDS9-F1
#
_entry.id   AF-A0A921MDS9-F1
#
_cell.length_a   1.000
_cell.length_b   1.000
_cell.length_c   1.000
_cell.angle_alpha   90.00
_cell.angle_beta   90.00
_cell.angle_gamma   90.00
#
_symmetry.space_group_name_H-M   'P 1'
#
loop_
_entity.id
_entity.type
_entity.pdbx_description
1 polymer ?
#
loop_
_entity_poly.entity_id
_entity_poly.type
_entity_poly.pdbx_seq_one_letter_code
_entity_poly.pdbx_strand_id
1 'polypeptide(L)' 'IPRATLTHSVHFHDDPEPGGWILIDQRSRWAGGGRGLSESTLYSQDGRSLASCAQDGLIRQRKQRPQEG' A
#
# COMPACT_ATOMS: atom_id res chain seq x y z
N ILE A 1 -12.50 11.66 0.19
CA ILE A 1 -11.93 11.03 1.41
C ILE A 1 -10.46 11.42 1.43
N PRO A 2 -10.00 12.34 2.29
CA PRO A 2 -8.58 12.64 2.42
C PRO A 2 -7.79 11.35 2.64
N ARG A 3 -6.78 11.15 1.79
CA ARG A 3 -5.83 10.03 1.83
C ARG A 3 -4.42 10.57 1.74
N ALA A 4 -3.54 10.03 2.56
CA ALA A 4 -2.12 10.36 2.55
C ALA A 4 -1.34 9.13 2.97
N THR A 5 -0.16 8.93 2.40
CA THR A 5 0.79 7.94 2.91
C THR A 5 1.38 8.48 4.21
N LEU A 6 1.42 7.65 5.26
CA LEU A 6 2.08 7.99 6.52
C LEU A 6 3.48 7.39 6.54
N THR A 7 3.58 6.10 6.22
CA THR A 7 4.85 5.38 6.15
C THR A 7 4.83 4.41 4.97
N HIS A 8 6.01 4.12 4.44
CA HIS A 8 6.21 3.12 3.41
C HIS A 8 7.57 2.46 3.63
N SER A 9 7.62 1.13 3.64
CA SER A 9 8.85 0.36 3.71
C SER A 9 8.89 -0.63 2.56
N VAL A 10 10.10 -0.84 2.03
CA VAL A 10 10.40 -1.81 0.98
C VAL A 10 11.63 -2.59 1.40
N HIS A 11 11.55 -3.90 1.31
CA HIS A 11 12.66 -4.82 1.50
C HIS A 11 12.89 -5.55 0.19
N PHE A 12 14.04 -5.31 -0.45
CA PHE A 12 14.42 -5.93 -1.71
C PHE A 12 15.11 -7.26 -1.45
N HIS A 13 14.72 -8.30 -2.18
CA HIS A 13 15.23 -9.66 -2.05
C HIS A 13 15.96 -10.14 -3.31
N ASP A 14 15.59 -9.62 -4.48
CA ASP A 14 16.16 -10.01 -5.78
C ASP A 14 15.95 -8.89 -6.83
N ASP A 15 16.70 -8.95 -7.93
CA ASP A 15 16.66 -7.96 -9.00
C ASP A 15 15.58 -8.29 -10.07
N PRO A 16 14.85 -7.28 -10.58
CA PRO A 16 13.93 -7.47 -11.69
C PRO A 16 14.68 -7.55 -13.03
N GLU A 17 14.14 -8.34 -13.96
CA GLU A 17 14.60 -8.31 -15.36
C GLU A 17 14.21 -6.98 -16.02
N PRO A 18 15.13 -6.26 -16.68
CA PRO A 18 14.80 -5.04 -17.42
C PRO A 18 13.70 -5.27 -18.45
N GLY A 19 12.59 -4.53 -18.32
CA GLY A 19 11.43 -4.66 -19.20
C GLY A 19 10.55 -5.89 -18.93
N GLY A 20 10.90 -6.72 -17.93
CA GLY A 20 10.07 -7.84 -17.48
C GLY A 20 8.82 -7.37 -16.72
N TRP A 21 7.78 -8.21 -16.73
CA TRP A 21 6.59 -7.97 -15.92
C TRP A 21 6.86 -8.22 -14.43
N ILE A 22 6.26 -7.37 -13.60
CA ILE A 22 6.22 -7.53 -12.14
C ILE A 22 4.76 -7.62 -11.70
N LEU A 23 4.42 -8.70 -10.99
CA LEU A 23 3.15 -8.83 -10.28
C LEU A 23 3.28 -8.19 -8.90
N ILE A 24 2.34 -7.34 -8.53
CA ILE A 24 2.22 -6.82 -7.16
C ILE A 24 0.99 -7.47 -6.53
N ASP A 25 1.21 -8.44 -5.64
CA ASP A 25 0.14 -9.01 -4.83
C ASP A 25 -0.02 -8.17 -3.56
N GLN A 26 -1.14 -7.45 -3.45
CA GLN A 26 -1.38 -6.51 -2.37
C GLN A 26 -2.68 -6.82 -1.64
N ARG A 27 -2.62 -6.78 -0.30
CA ARG A 27 -3.78 -6.95 0.56
C ARG A 27 -3.81 -5.91 1.68
N SER A 28 -5.01 -5.52 2.09
CA SER A 28 -5.19 -4.75 3.32
C SER A 28 -5.26 -5.70 4.51
N ARG A 29 -4.44 -5.45 5.53
CA ARG A 29 -4.40 -6.25 6.75
C ARG A 29 -5.28 -5.69 7.85
N TRP A 30 -5.48 -4.37 7.83
CA TRP A 30 -6.29 -3.67 8.83
C TRP A 30 -6.74 -2.30 8.31
N ALA A 31 -7.93 -1.87 8.74
CA ALA A 31 -8.42 -0.52 8.53
C ALA A 31 -9.26 -0.06 9.73
N GLY A 32 -9.04 1.17 10.19
CA GLY A 32 -9.72 1.71 11.37
C GLY A 32 -9.08 3.01 11.85
N GLY A 33 -9.77 3.76 12.71
CA GLY A 33 -9.23 5.00 13.28
C GLY A 33 -8.84 6.07 12.26
N GLY A 34 -9.37 5.99 11.04
CA GLY A 34 -8.97 6.87 9.94
C GLY A 34 -7.64 6.46 9.27
N ARG A 35 -7.16 5.24 9.47
CA ARG A 35 -5.95 4.66 8.85
C ARG A 35 -6.25 3.33 8.15
N GLY A 36 -5.30 2.89 7.32
CA GLY A 36 -5.29 1.56 6.73
C GLY A 36 -3.87 1.06 6.53
N LEU A 37 -3.63 -0.20 6.91
CA LEU A 37 -2.39 -0.92 6.70
C LEU A 37 -2.55 -1.86 5.51
N SER A 38 -1.61 -1.77 4.57
CA SER A 38 -1.48 -2.71 3.45
C SER A 38 -0.09 -3.34 3.43
N GLU A 39 -0.06 -4.62 3.07
CA GLU A 39 1.15 -5.39 2.81
C GLU A 39 1.11 -5.87 1.36
N SER A 40 2.27 -5.93 0.71
CA SER A 40 2.41 -6.53 -0.61
C SER A 40 3.70 -7.32 -0.79
N THR A 41 3.66 -8.24 -1.74
CA THR A 41 4.84 -8.91 -2.26
C THR A 41 4.90 -8.68 -3.77
N LEU A 42 6.09 -8.33 -4.25
CA LEU A 42 6.38 -8.15 -5.66
C LEU A 42 6.97 -9.44 -6.19
N TYR A 43 6.45 -9.95 -7.30
CA TYR A 43 6.95 -11.14 -7.96
C TYR A 43 7.37 -10.82 -9.39
N SER A 44 8.46 -11.43 -9.85
CA SER A 44 8.82 -11.47 -11.26
C SER A 44 7.84 -12.34 -12.05
N GLN A 45 7.90 -12.25 -13.38
CA GLN A 45 7.06 -13.06 -14.27
C GLN A 45 7.27 -14.58 -14.11
N ASP A 46 8.47 -15.02 -13.71
CA ASP A 46 8.80 -16.41 -13.38
C ASP A 46 8.47 -16.80 -11.92
N GLY A 47 7.88 -15.88 -11.14
CA GLY A 47 7.34 -16.16 -9.81
C GLY A 47 8.32 -15.99 -8.64
N ARG A 48 9.53 -15.47 -8.85
CA ARG A 48 10.46 -15.15 -7.76
C ARG A 48 9.98 -13.93 -7.00
N SER A 49 10.08 -13.95 -5.67
CA SER A 49 9.76 -12.80 -4.82
C SER A 49 10.88 -11.76 -4.90
N LEU A 50 10.61 -10.63 -5.53
CA LEU A 50 11.54 -9.52 -5.73
C LEU A 50 11.61 -8.60 -4.51
N ALA A 51 10.47 -8.31 -3.88
CA ALA A 51 10.43 -7.42 -2.72
C ALA A 51 9.20 -7.64 -1.85
N SER A 52 9.30 -7.27 -0.57
CA SER A 52 8.18 -7.14 0.35
C SER A 52 7.97 -5.68 0.72
N CYS A 53 6.72 -5.22 0.72
CA CYS A 53 6.38 -3.85 1.11
C CYS A 53 5.32 -3.82 2.21
N ALA A 54 5.39 -2.78 3.04
CA ALA A 54 4.33 -2.42 3.97
C ALA A 54 4.05 -0.91 3.88
N GLN A 55 2.78 -0.53 3.96
CA GLN A 55 2.35 0.86 3.91
C GLN A 55 1.24 1.12 4.92
N ASP A 56 1.45 2.12 5.78
CA ASP A 56 0.38 2.72 6.57
C ASP A 56 -0.05 4.04 5.90
N GLY A 57 -1.35 4.24 5.80
CA GLY A 57 -1.94 5.40 5.16
C GLY A 57 -3.13 5.94 5.93
N LEU A 58 -3.29 7.26 5.90
CA LEU A 58 -4.52 7.92 6.32
C LEU A 58 -5.63 7.59 5.32
N ILE A 59 -6.78 7.14 5.83
CA ILE A 59 -8.03 6.94 5.10
C ILE A 59 -9.14 7.50 5.97
N ARG A 60 -9.37 8.81 5.91
CA ARG A 60 -10.29 9.50 6.81
C ARG A 60 -11.52 10.01 6.07
N GLN A 61 -12.70 9.67 6.57
CA GLN A 61 -13.95 10.28 6.11
C GLN A 61 -13.96 11.76 6.52
N ARG A 62 -14.24 12.65 5.56
CA ARG A 62 -14.39 14.08 5.85
C ARG A 62 -15.74 14.25 6.57
N LYS A 63 -15.72 14.71 7.82
CA LYS A 63 -16.97 15.15 8.48
C LYS A 63 -17.53 16.33 7.68
N GLN A 64 -18.81 16.26 7.33
CA GLN A 64 -19.51 17.44 6.82
C GLN A 64 -19.49 18.51 7.92
N ARG A 65 -19.13 19.74 7.56
CA ARG A 65 -19.29 20.85 8.50
C ARG A 65 -20.79 21.01 8.73
N PRO A 66 -21.25 21.12 9.99
CA PRO A 66 -22.63 21.53 10.24
C PRO A 66 -22.90 22.83 9.47
N GLN A 67 -24.03 22.91 8.78
CA GLN A 67 -24.50 24.17 8.23
C GLN A 67 -24.80 25.07 9.44
N GLU A 68 -23.96 26.08 9.66
CA GLU A 68 -24.31 27.18 10.54
C GLU A 68 -25.43 27.96 9.83
N GLY A 69 -26.61 27.97 10.45
CA GLY A 69 -27.75 28.79 10.05
C GLY A 69 -27.68 30.18 10.65
#